data_AF-S4PJR8-F1
#
_entry.id   AF-S4PJR8-F1
#
_cell.length_a   1.000
_cell.length_b   1.000
_cell.length_c   1.000
_cell.angle_alpha   90.00
_cell.angle_beta   90.00
_cell.angle_gamma   90.00
#
_symmetry.space_group_name_H-M   'P 1'
#
loop_
_entity.id
_entity.type
_entity.pdbx_description
1 polymer ?
#
loop_
_entity_poly.entity_id
_entity_poly.type
_entity_poly.pdbx_seq_one_letter_code
_entity_poly.pdbx_strand_id
1 'polypeptide(L)'
;MKLGGAPVHTESDTVVTVGQRQEKNGPSARMSAMLAVQRSVLYVYGGVLEKDEKQFYLGDMYSLDLHKLNEWKTLIEQQPLPDWL
;
A
#
# COMPACT_ATOMS: atom_id res chain seq x y z
N MET A 1 -12.41 -41.67 32.92
CA MET A 1 -11.25 -40.99 32.30
C MET A 1 -11.54 -40.92 30.81
N LYS A 2 -11.75 -39.72 30.27
CA LYS A 2 -12.27 -39.49 28.91
C LYS A 2 -11.08 -39.38 27.95
N LEU A 3 -10.88 -40.39 27.11
CA LEU A 3 -9.92 -40.36 26.00
C LEU A 3 -10.60 -39.63 24.83
N GLY A 4 -10.15 -38.41 24.54
CA GLY A 4 -10.60 -37.64 23.38
C GLY A 4 -9.91 -38.19 22.13
N GLY A 5 -10.71 -38.71 21.19
CA GLY A 5 -10.28 -38.98 19.83
C GLY A 5 -10.17 -37.66 19.04
N ALA A 6 -9.09 -37.52 18.28
CA ALA A 6 -8.93 -36.43 17.32
C ALA A 6 -9.79 -36.69 16.07
N PRO A 7 -10.39 -35.66 15.45
CA PRO A 7 -10.69 -35.70 14.04
C PRO A 7 -9.58 -34.99 13.26
N VAL A 8 -8.87 -35.77 12.44
CA VAL A 8 -8.10 -35.27 11.30
C VAL A 8 -9.10 -34.98 10.19
N HIS A 9 -9.15 -33.72 9.72
CA HIS A 9 -9.76 -33.38 8.44
C HIS A 9 -8.70 -32.78 7.51
N THR A 10 -8.36 -33.66 6.56
CA THR A 10 -7.87 -33.52 5.19
C THR A 10 -8.18 -32.20 4.47
N GLU A 11 -7.15 -31.74 3.74
CA GLU A 11 -7.10 -30.92 2.52
C GLU A 11 -8.38 -30.22 2.02
N SER A 12 -8.27 -28.94 1.62
CA SER A 12 -8.38 -28.49 0.22
C SER A 12 -8.50 -26.97 0.10
N ASP A 13 -7.98 -26.47 -1.03
CA ASP A 13 -8.23 -25.19 -1.68
C ASP A 13 -7.51 -23.93 -1.19
N THR A 14 -6.30 -23.77 -1.73
CA THR A 14 -5.85 -22.51 -2.32
C THR A 14 -6.97 -21.83 -3.10
N VAL A 15 -7.67 -20.89 -2.46
CA VAL A 15 -8.51 -19.93 -3.17
C VAL A 15 -7.59 -18.88 -3.78
N VAL A 16 -7.41 -18.97 -5.10
CA VAL A 16 -6.84 -17.90 -5.91
C VAL A 16 -7.89 -16.78 -5.97
N THR A 17 -7.83 -15.83 -5.04
CA THR A 17 -8.70 -14.65 -5.11
C THR A 17 -8.19 -13.74 -6.21
N VAL A 18 -8.90 -13.76 -7.34
CA VAL A 18 -8.75 -12.80 -8.44
C VAL A 18 -8.99 -11.39 -7.91
N GLY A 19 -7.92 -10.59 -7.88
CA GLY A 19 -7.95 -9.13 -8.06
C GLY A 19 -8.89 -8.31 -7.19
N GLN A 20 -8.72 -8.31 -5.87
CA GLN A 20 -9.12 -7.14 -5.10
C GLN A 20 -8.00 -6.11 -5.18
N ARG A 21 -8.18 -5.05 -5.99
CA ARG A 21 -7.32 -3.86 -5.96
C ARG A 21 -7.51 -3.25 -4.58
N GLN A 22 -6.62 -3.60 -3.65
CA GLN A 22 -6.60 -3.07 -2.30
C GLN A 22 -6.66 -1.55 -2.41
N GLU A 23 -7.71 -0.91 -1.88
CA GLU A 23 -7.80 0.54 -1.86
C GLU A 23 -6.64 1.06 -1.01
N LYS A 24 -5.59 1.51 -1.69
CA LYS A 24 -4.41 2.09 -1.06
C LYS A 24 -4.81 3.46 -0.55
N ASN A 25 -5.18 3.54 0.73
CA ASN A 25 -5.46 4.81 1.40
C ASN A 25 -4.17 5.58 1.73
N GLY A 26 -3.31 5.82 0.75
CA GLY A 26 -2.10 6.64 0.92
C GLY A 26 -0.93 6.29 0.00
N PRO A 27 0.20 6.99 0.18
CA PRO A 27 1.40 6.79 -0.62
C PRO A 27 1.95 5.37 -0.45
N SER A 28 2.37 4.76 -1.56
CA SER A 28 3.17 3.54 -1.53
C SER A 28 4.49 3.75 -0.78
N ALA A 29 5.14 2.65 -0.38
CA ALA A 29 6.53 2.67 0.08
C ALA A 29 7.41 3.45 -0.92
N ARG A 30 8.24 4.35 -0.39
CA ARG A 30 9.07 5.26 -1.17
C ARG A 30 10.20 5.83 -0.33
N MET A 31 11.31 6.15 -0.99
CA MET A 31 12.39 6.96 -0.46
C MET A 31 12.45 8.32 -1.18
N SER A 32 13.14 9.28 -0.59
CA SER A 32 13.44 10.58 -1.23
C SER A 32 12.21 11.32 -1.76
N ALA A 33 11.05 11.15 -1.11
CA ALA A 33 9.84 11.88 -1.45
C ALA A 33 10.01 13.38 -1.15
N MET A 34 9.45 14.23 -1.99
CA MET A 34 9.39 15.67 -1.73
C MET A 34 8.24 15.95 -0.78
N LEU A 35 8.53 16.66 0.30
CA LEU A 35 7.57 16.98 1.35
C LEU A 35 7.43 18.48 1.50
N ALA A 36 6.21 18.94 1.68
CA ALA A 36 5.91 20.32 2.06
C ALA A 36 4.75 20.35 3.04
N VAL A 37 4.79 21.26 4.01
CA VAL A 37 3.66 21.49 4.92
C VAL A 37 3.15 22.91 4.70
N GLN A 38 1.86 23.04 4.44
CA GLN A 38 1.18 24.34 4.39
C GLN A 38 0.00 24.31 5.36
N ARG A 39 0.01 25.24 6.34
CA ARG A 39 -0.92 25.23 7.47
C ARG A 39 -0.83 23.89 8.20
N SER A 40 -1.87 23.08 8.13
CA SER A 40 -1.98 21.78 8.79
C SER A 40 -2.13 20.64 7.79
N VAL A 41 -1.69 20.85 6.54
CA VAL A 41 -1.73 19.82 5.50
C VAL A 41 -0.29 19.47 5.12
N LEU A 42 0.06 18.19 5.28
CA LEU A 42 1.27 17.61 4.72
C LEU A 42 0.99 17.22 3.27
N TYR A 43 1.85 17.66 2.37
CA TYR A 43 1.89 17.24 0.98
C TYR A 43 3.08 16.31 0.75
N VAL A 44 2.83 15.21 0.04
CA VAL A 44 3.84 14.22 -0.36
C VAL A 44 3.81 14.12 -1.87
N TYR A 45 4.94 14.37 -2.52
CA TYR A 45 5.05 14.27 -3.97
C TYR A 45 6.20 13.34 -4.37
N GLY A 46 5.90 12.41 -5.26
CA GLY A 46 6.84 11.52 -5.91
C GLY A 46 7.74 10.75 -4.93
N GLY A 47 9.02 10.67 -5.25
CA GLY A 47 10.00 9.82 -4.58
C GLY A 47 10.39 8.63 -5.44
N VAL A 48 11.11 7.69 -4.83
CA VAL A 48 11.64 6.51 -5.53
C VAL A 48 11.13 5.26 -4.82
N LEU A 49 10.54 4.33 -5.56
CA LEU A 49 10.30 2.97 -5.13
C LEU A 49 11.47 2.10 -5.58
N GLU A 50 12.05 1.36 -4.64
CA GLU A 50 13.11 0.39 -4.91
C GLU A 50 12.55 -1.02 -4.77
N LYS A 51 12.78 -1.84 -5.80
CA LYS A 51 12.49 -3.28 -5.78
C LYS A 51 13.66 -4.01 -6.42
N ASP A 52 14.26 -4.91 -5.66
CA ASP A 52 15.50 -5.61 -6.03
C ASP A 52 16.59 -4.61 -6.45
N GLU A 53 17.18 -4.76 -7.63
CA GLU A 53 18.20 -3.84 -8.18
C GLU A 53 17.60 -2.72 -9.05
N LYS A 54 16.29 -2.50 -8.99
CA LYS A 54 15.58 -1.55 -9.84
C LYS A 54 14.96 -0.42 -9.03
N GLN A 55 15.07 0.79 -9.56
CA GLN A 55 14.51 2.00 -8.99
C GLN A 55 13.48 2.62 -9.93
N PHE A 56 12.35 3.05 -9.37
CA PHE A 56 11.24 3.64 -10.09
C PHE A 56 10.87 4.98 -9.49
N TYR A 57 10.83 6.01 -10.34
CA TYR A 57 10.35 7.32 -9.93
C TYR A 57 8.83 7.33 -9.86
N LEU A 58 8.31 7.82 -8.75
CA LEU A 58 6.89 7.97 -8.51
C LEU A 58 6.45 9.38 -8.94
N GLY A 59 5.31 9.47 -9.62
CA GLY A 59 4.75 10.74 -10.10
C GLY A 59 3.44 11.14 -9.41
N ASP A 60 3.05 10.39 -8.38
CA ASP A 60 1.83 10.62 -7.60
C ASP A 60 1.99 11.73 -6.56
N MET A 61 0.85 12.23 -6.08
CA MET A 61 0.79 13.28 -5.08
C MET A 61 -0.33 13.00 -4.09
N TYR A 62 -0.01 13.16 -2.80
CA TYR A 62 -0.95 12.97 -1.70
C TYR A 62 -0.96 14.17 -0.77
N SER A 63 -2.06 14.30 -0.03
CA SER A 63 -2.17 15.20 1.11
C SER A 63 -2.74 14.52 2.34
N LEU A 64 -2.27 14.91 3.51
CA LEU A 64 -2.75 14.43 4.82
C LEU A 64 -3.04 15.63 5.72
N ASP A 65 -4.25 15.68 6.29
CA ASP A 65 -4.60 16.63 7.34
C ASP A 65 -3.91 16.21 8.66
N LEU A 66 -2.98 17.04 9.15
CA LEU A 66 -2.18 16.79 10.34
C LEU A 66 -2.95 16.99 11.66
N HIS A 67 -4.15 17.58 11.63
CA HIS A 67 -5.02 17.62 12.82
C HIS A 67 -5.83 16.33 12.98
N LYS A 68 -6.26 15.74 11.87
CA LYS A 68 -7.14 14.56 11.88
C LYS A 68 -6.37 13.25 11.75
N LEU A 69 -5.32 13.22 10.93
CA LEU A 69 -4.46 12.06 10.65
C LEU A 69 -5.23 10.79 10.27
N ASN A 70 -6.45 10.93 9.75
CA ASN A 70 -7.38 9.82 9.55
C ASN A 70 -7.41 9.29 8.12
N GLU A 71 -7.07 10.13 7.13
CA GLU A 71 -7.22 9.79 5.73
C GLU A 71 -6.22 10.53 4.86
N TRP A 72 -5.60 9.78 3.94
CA TRP A 72 -4.83 10.35 2.85
C TRP A 72 -5.75 10.69 1.68
N LYS A 73 -5.61 11.90 1.16
CA LYS A 73 -6.26 12.30 -0.08
C LYS A 73 -5.26 12.20 -1.24
N THR A 74 -5.61 11.43 -2.26
CA THR A 74 -4.87 11.42 -3.52
C THR A 74 -5.19 12.67 -4.33
N LEU A 75 -4.16 13.39 -4.72
CA LEU A 75 -4.25 14.59 -5.57
C LEU A 75 -3.85 14.27 -7.01
N ILE A 76 -2.85 13.40 -7.19
CA ILE A 76 -2.41 12.87 -8.48
C ILE A 76 -2.23 11.36 -8.32
N GLU A 77 -2.88 10.59 -9.18
CA GLU A 77 -2.79 9.13 -9.19
C GLU A 77 -1.46 8.65 -9.79
N GLN A 78 -0.91 7.58 -9.23
CA GLN A 78 0.27 6.96 -9.80
C GLN A 78 -0.11 6.20 -11.07
N GLN A 79 0.67 6.39 -12.12
CA GLN A 79 0.53 5.56 -13.32
C GLN A 79 0.82 4.09 -12.99
N PRO A 80 0.11 3.13 -13.61
CA PRO A 80 0.38 1.72 -13.39
C PRO A 80 1.87 1.43 -13.57
N LEU A 81 2.47 0.86 -12.53
CA LEU A 81 3.82 0.34 -12.64
C LEU A 81 3.76 -0.99 -13.40
N PRO A 82 4.85 -1.40 -14.06
CA PRO A 82 4.84 -2.64 -14.83
C PRO A 82 4.51 -3.84 -13.96
N ASP A 83 3.80 -4.83 -14.53
CA ASP A 83 3.33 -6.02 -13.78
C ASP A 83 4.46 -6.89 -13.19
N TRP A 84 5.70 -6.68 -13.62
CA TRP A 84 6.88 -7.37 -13.09
C TRP A 84 7.43 -6.71 -11.81
N LEU A 85 6.87 -5.57 -11.39
CA LEU A 85 7.03 -4.98 -10.06
C LEU A 85 6.05 -5.61 -9.06
#